data_AF-A0A9X8SXT7-F1
#
_entry.id   AF-A0A9X8SXT7-F1
#
_cell.length_a   1.000
_cell.length_b   1.000
_cell.length_c   1.000
_cell.angle_alpha   90.00
_cell.angle_beta   90.00
_cell.angle_gamma   90.00
#
_symmetry.space_group_name_H-M   'P 1'
#
loop_
_entity.id
_entity.type
_entity.pdbx_description
1 polymer ?
#
loop_
_entity_poly.entity_id
_entity_poly.type
_entity_poly.pdbx_seq_one_letter_code
_entity_poly.pdbx_strand_id
1 'polypeptide(L)'
;MKIAIIGHSGSGKSTLARFLGQHYHCEVLHLDKLHFSSNWQERSNHDMIADLSTCLLKQDWIIEGNYANCLYEERMSEADYIIYVNFSRFHCLHRAFKRYLNYRGKTRPDMADNCQEKFDVAFVKWILLDGRSRN
;
A
#
# COMPACT_ATOMS: atom_id res chain seq x y z
N MET A 1 1.75 -11.81 15.97
CA MET A 1 1.93 -12.00 14.52
C MET A 1 1.85 -10.65 13.83
N LYS A 2 3.02 -10.12 13.51
CA LYS A 2 3.22 -8.81 12.89
C LYS A 2 3.83 -9.02 11.50
N ILE A 3 3.11 -8.64 10.44
CA ILE A 3 3.55 -8.83 9.05
C ILE A 3 3.64 -7.49 8.33
N ALA A 4 4.85 -7.15 7.87
CA ALA A 4 5.07 -6.03 6.98
C ALA A 4 5.09 -6.50 5.52
N ILE A 5 4.31 -5.86 4.64
CA ILE A 5 4.26 -6.20 3.20
C ILE A 5 4.72 -5.00 2.38
N ILE A 6 5.84 -5.16 1.68
CA ILE A 6 6.52 -4.10 0.92
C ILE A 6 6.72 -4.48 -0.55
N GLY A 7 7.01 -3.49 -1.39
CA GLY A 7 7.17 -3.67 -2.84
C GLY A 7 6.54 -2.57 -3.70
N HIS A 8 6.78 -2.64 -5.00
CA HIS A 8 6.40 -1.58 -5.94
C HIS A 8 4.89 -1.47 -6.16
N SER A 9 4.43 -0.30 -6.64
CA SER A 9 3.06 -0.11 -7.10
C SER A 9 2.69 -1.15 -8.18
N GLY A 10 1.50 -1.72 -8.08
CA GLY A 10 1.03 -2.77 -9.01
C GLY A 10 1.60 -4.18 -8.76
N SER A 11 2.47 -4.39 -7.77
CA SER A 11 3.06 -5.72 -7.52
C SER A 11 2.07 -6.74 -6.92
N GLY A 12 0.94 -6.30 -6.38
CA GLY A 12 -0.10 -7.17 -5.82
C GLY A 12 -0.14 -7.24 -4.29
N LYS A 13 0.64 -6.39 -3.60
CA LYS A 13 0.70 -6.30 -2.13
C LYS A 13 -0.68 -6.25 -1.47
N SER A 14 -1.55 -5.33 -1.89
CA SER A 14 -2.88 -5.18 -1.30
C SER A 14 -3.78 -6.40 -1.51
N THR A 15 -3.51 -7.22 -2.54
CA THR A 15 -4.20 -8.51 -2.73
C THR A 15 -3.68 -9.56 -1.75
N LEU A 16 -2.36 -9.64 -1.59
CA LEU A 16 -1.74 -10.52 -0.60
C LEU A 16 -2.15 -10.14 0.83
N ALA A 17 -2.15 -8.84 1.16
CA ALA A 17 -2.52 -8.34 2.47
C ALA A 17 -3.97 -8.72 2.82
N ARG A 18 -4.92 -8.53 1.90
CA ARG A 18 -6.32 -8.97 2.09
C ARG A 18 -6.44 -10.48 2.30
N PHE A 19 -5.71 -11.27 1.51
CA PHE A 19 -5.69 -12.72 1.66
C PHE A 19 -5.18 -13.13 3.05
N LEU A 20 -4.05 -12.57 3.49
CA LEU A 20 -3.47 -12.87 4.80
C LEU A 20 -4.35 -12.37 5.94
N GLY A 21 -4.96 -11.19 5.83
CA GLY A 21 -5.89 -10.68 6.82
C GLY A 21 -7.13 -11.56 6.99
N GLN A 22 -7.67 -12.07 5.88
CA GLN A 22 -8.77 -13.04 5.93
C GLN A 22 -8.33 -14.38 6.52
N HIS A 23 -7.15 -14.88 6.12
CA HIS A 23 -6.64 -16.18 6.56
C HIS A 23 -6.29 -16.21 8.05
N TYR A 24 -5.68 -15.14 8.57
CA TYR A 24 -5.26 -15.02 9.97
C TYR A 24 -6.26 -14.27 10.86
N HIS A 25 -7.41 -13.85 10.32
CA HIS A 25 -8.38 -13.01 11.03
C HIS A 25 -7.75 -11.74 11.65
N CYS A 26 -6.80 -11.14 10.93
CA CYS A 26 -6.04 -9.98 11.38
C CYS A 26 -6.42 -8.74 10.56
N GLU A 27 -6.52 -7.60 11.24
CA GLU A 27 -6.80 -6.32 10.58
C GLU A 27 -5.63 -5.91 9.68
N VAL A 28 -5.97 -5.43 8.48
CA VAL A 28 -5.00 -4.99 7.48
C VAL A 28 -5.03 -3.48 7.38
N LEU A 29 -3.88 -2.86 7.68
CA LEU A 29 -3.66 -1.44 7.48
C LEU A 29 -2.95 -1.22 6.15
N HIS A 30 -3.68 -0.66 5.18
CA HIS A 30 -3.11 -0.22 3.90
C HIS A 30 -2.61 1.22 4.04
N LEU A 31 -1.33 1.47 3.86
CA LEU A 31 -0.76 2.82 4.02
C LEU A 31 -1.33 3.82 3.01
N ASP A 32 -1.75 3.37 1.82
CA ASP A 32 -2.47 4.21 0.86
C ASP A 32 -3.74 4.83 1.47
N LYS A 33 -4.46 4.12 2.36
CA LYS A 33 -5.63 4.66 3.08
C LYS A 33 -5.27 5.73 4.11
N LEU A 34 -4.06 5.65 4.68
CA LEU A 34 -3.58 6.66 5.60
C LEU A 34 -3.03 7.87 4.87
N HIS A 35 -2.39 7.65 3.71
CA HIS A 35 -1.72 8.70 2.97
C HIS A 35 -2.70 9.61 2.22
N PHE A 36 -3.81 9.08 1.74
CA PHE A 36 -4.80 9.86 1.01
C PHE A 36 -6.09 10.00 1.82
N SER A 37 -6.61 11.23 1.89
CA SER A 37 -8.01 11.50 2.20
C SER A 37 -8.84 11.54 0.90
N SER A 38 -10.10 11.95 1.01
CA SER A 38 -11.03 11.93 -0.13
C SER A 38 -10.51 12.71 -1.34
N ASN A 39 -10.81 12.21 -2.54
CA ASN A 39 -10.40 12.82 -3.82
C ASN A 39 -8.88 12.90 -4.05
N TRP A 40 -8.10 11.94 -3.54
CA TRP A 40 -6.64 11.86 -3.69
C TRP A 40 -5.89 13.03 -3.01
N GLN A 41 -6.47 13.63 -1.98
CA GLN A 41 -5.78 14.66 -1.19
C GLN A 41 -4.77 14.00 -0.26
N GLU A 42 -3.50 14.41 -0.32
CA GLU A 42 -2.46 13.89 0.56
C GLU A 42 -2.67 14.38 2.00
N ARG A 43 -2.54 13.47 2.96
CA ARG A 43 -2.54 13.78 4.40
C ARG A 43 -1.13 14.15 4.86
N SER A 44 -1.06 14.89 5.96
CA SER A 44 0.23 15.25 6.55
C SER A 44 0.94 14.00 7.11
N ASN A 45 2.27 13.99 7.05
CA ASN A 45 3.06 12.90 7.65
C ASN A 45 2.78 12.77 9.15
N HIS A 46 2.51 13.88 9.84
CA HIS A 46 2.20 13.89 11.26
C HIS A 46 0.94 13.04 11.57
N ASP A 47 -0.13 13.24 10.82
CA ASP A 47 -1.39 12.51 11.04
C ASP A 47 -1.23 11.03 10.70
N MET A 48 -0.48 10.72 9.63
CA MET A 48 -0.17 9.34 9.27
C MET A 48 0.63 8.63 10.36
N ILE A 49 1.62 9.31 10.94
CA ILE A 49 2.46 8.77 12.02
C ILE A 49 1.63 8.49 13.27
N ALA A 50 0.71 9.38 13.64
CA ALA A 50 -0.17 9.18 14.80
C ALA A 50 -1.06 7.94 14.64
N ASP A 51 -1.71 7.80 13.48
CA ASP A 51 -2.57 6.65 13.16
C ASP A 51 -1.76 5.35 13.15
N LEU A 52 -0.57 5.38 12.53
CA LEU A 52 0.30 4.21 12.42
C LEU A 52 0.90 3.78 13.76
N SER A 53 1.29 4.74 14.61
CA SER A 53 1.79 4.48 15.97
C SER A 53 0.76 3.70 16.78
N THR A 54 -0.52 4.07 16.68
CA THR A 54 -1.61 3.37 17.36
C THR A 54 -1.77 1.93 16.86
N CYS A 55 -1.54 1.68 15.57
CA CYS A 55 -1.55 0.33 14.99
C CYS A 55 -0.38 -0.52 15.50
N LEU A 56 0.81 0.05 15.66
CA LEU A 56 2.01 -0.68 16.11
C LEU A 56 1.90 -1.19 17.55
N LEU A 57 1.11 -0.50 18.40
CA LEU A 57 0.81 -0.95 19.76
C LEU A 57 -0.02 -2.24 19.82
N LYS A 58 -0.67 -2.65 18.72
CA LYS A 58 -1.45 -3.88 18.68
C LYS A 58 -0.53 -5.10 18.72
N GLN A 59 -1.01 -6.17 19.35
CA GLN A 59 -0.29 -7.45 19.44
C GLN A 59 -0.10 -8.10 18.06
N ASP A 60 -1.10 -7.98 17.20
CA ASP A 60 -1.11 -8.50 15.83
C ASP A 60 -1.45 -7.39 14.84
N TRP A 61 -0.73 -7.34 13.72
CA TRP A 61 -1.04 -6.42 12.63
C TRP A 61 -0.50 -6.93 11.29
N ILE A 62 -1.18 -6.54 10.21
CA ILE A 62 -0.67 -6.64 8.85
C ILE A 62 -0.63 -5.23 8.27
N ILE A 63 0.57 -4.71 7.99
CA ILE A 63 0.75 -3.37 7.44
C ILE A 63 1.33 -3.48 6.03
N GLU A 64 0.62 -2.91 5.06
CA GLU A 64 0.97 -2.96 3.65
C GLU A 64 1.25 -1.57 3.08
N GLY A 65 2.44 -1.39 2.51
CA GLY A 65 2.82 -0.15 1.83
C GLY A 65 4.31 0.20 1.97
N ASN A 66 4.79 1.07 1.08
CA ASN A 66 6.22 1.34 0.88
C ASN A 66 6.63 2.78 1.23
N TYR A 67 5.86 3.46 2.10
CA TYR A 67 6.13 4.82 2.55
C TYR A 67 7.28 4.83 3.56
N ALA A 68 8.47 5.22 3.12
CA ALA A 68 9.68 5.27 3.95
C ALA A 68 9.61 6.36 5.03
N ASN A 69 8.89 7.45 4.75
CA ASN A 69 8.66 8.57 5.64
C ASN A 69 7.61 8.30 6.75
N CYS A 70 7.12 7.07 6.88
CA CYS A 70 6.09 6.70 7.85
C CYS A 70 6.51 5.44 8.62
N LEU A 71 7.20 5.67 9.74
CA LEU A 71 7.67 4.69 10.73
C LEU A 71 8.25 3.43 10.08
N TYR A 72 9.13 3.59 9.08
CA TYR A 72 9.62 2.46 8.32
C TYR A 72 10.49 1.53 9.18
N GLU A 73 11.42 2.08 9.95
CA GLU A 73 12.34 1.31 10.79
C GLU A 73 11.61 0.56 11.91
N GLU A 74 10.62 1.21 12.53
CA GLU A 74 9.78 0.61 13.57
C GLU A 74 8.94 -0.53 12.99
N ARG A 75 8.29 -0.31 11.84
CA ARG A 75 7.54 -1.38 11.16
C ARG A 75 8.41 -2.57 10.79
N MET A 76 9.63 -2.34 10.31
CA MET A 76 10.51 -3.46 9.95
C MET A 76 11.09 -4.15 11.19
N SER A 77 11.40 -3.41 12.26
CA SER A 77 11.99 -3.98 13.47
C SER A 77 10.99 -4.75 14.33
N GLU A 78 9.73 -4.32 14.37
CA GLU A 78 8.66 -5.01 15.10
C GLU A 78 8.01 -6.16 14.33
N ALA A 79 8.23 -6.27 13.02
CA ALA A 79 7.63 -7.33 12.21
C ALA A 79 8.25 -8.69 12.53
N ASP A 80 7.40 -9.69 12.77
CA ASP A 80 7.80 -11.10 12.80
C ASP A 80 8.19 -11.57 11.38
N TYR A 81 7.49 -11.03 10.36
CA TYR A 81 7.71 -11.36 8.96
C TYR A 81 7.70 -10.11 8.08
N ILE A 82 8.69 -10.00 7.19
CA ILE A 82 8.73 -8.98 6.14
C ILE A 82 8.60 -9.68 4.78
N ILE A 83 7.50 -9.40 4.08
CA ILE A 83 7.23 -9.96 2.75
C ILE A 83 7.50 -8.90 1.69
N TYR A 84 8.53 -9.13 0.87
CA TYR A 84 8.85 -8.30 -0.27
C TYR A 84 8.27 -8.86 -1.58
N VAL A 85 7.28 -8.17 -2.14
CA VAL A 85 6.60 -8.58 -3.37
C VAL A 85 7.34 -8.01 -4.59
N ASN A 86 8.33 -8.76 -5.07
CA ASN A 86 9.29 -8.32 -6.10
C ASN A 86 8.94 -8.79 -7.53
N PHE A 87 7.97 -8.14 -8.17
CA PHE A 87 7.65 -8.40 -9.59
C PHE A 87 8.28 -7.36 -10.54
N SER A 88 8.52 -7.81 -11.79
CA SER A 88 9.02 -6.95 -12.86
C SER A 88 8.07 -5.77 -13.14
N ARG A 89 8.63 -4.66 -13.65
CA ARG A 89 7.86 -3.43 -13.94
C ARG A 89 6.73 -3.66 -14.93
N PHE A 90 6.94 -4.55 -15.92
CA PHE A 90 5.94 -4.90 -16.90
C PHE A 90 4.81 -5.74 -16.30
N HIS A 91 5.12 -6.68 -15.39
CA HIS A 91 4.09 -7.41 -14.65
C HIS A 91 3.28 -6.48 -13.75
N CYS A 92 3.94 -5.56 -13.04
CA CYS A 92 3.26 -4.55 -12.23
C CYS A 92 2.33 -3.67 -13.07
N LEU A 93 2.81 -3.19 -14.23
CA LEU A 93 2.05 -2.34 -15.14
C LEU A 93 0.81 -3.07 -15.68
N HIS A 94 0.99 -4.30 -16.17
CA HIS A 94 -0.11 -5.12 -16.68
C HIS A 94 -1.17 -5.38 -15.59
N ARG A 95 -0.76 -5.67 -14.35
CA ARG A 95 -1.69 -5.83 -13.21
C ARG A 95 -2.41 -4.53 -12.87
N ALA A 96 -1.70 -3.41 -12.85
CA ALA A 96 -2.27 -2.09 -12.59
C ALA A 96 -3.28 -1.70 -13.69
N PHE A 97 -2.98 -1.99 -14.95
CA PHE A 97 -3.90 -1.78 -16.07
C PHE A 97 -5.16 -2.65 -15.97
N LYS A 98 -5.01 -3.95 -15.69
CA LYS A 98 -6.16 -4.84 -15.44
C LYS A 98 -7.04 -4.35 -14.29
N ARG A 99 -6.41 -3.89 -13.20
CA ARG A 99 -7.11 -3.31 -12.06
C ARG A 99 -7.86 -2.04 -12.47
N TYR A 100 -7.24 -1.16 -13.24
CA TYR A 100 -7.89 0.05 -13.76
C TYR A 100 -9.15 -0.28 -14.56
N LEU A 101 -9.10 -1.26 -15.46
CA LEU A 101 -10.29 -1.68 -16.23
C LEU A 101 -11.43 -2.17 -15.32
N ASN A 102 -11.12 -2.87 -14.22
CA ASN A 102 -12.13 -3.38 -13.28
C ASN A 102 -12.75 -2.29 -12.38
N TYR A 103 -11.96 -1.26 -12.03
CA TYR A 103 -12.36 -0.21 -11.10
C TYR A 103 -12.55 1.16 -11.77
N ARG A 104 -12.65 1.20 -13.10
CA ARG A 104 -12.85 2.45 -13.83
C ARG A 104 -14.11 3.16 -13.37
N GLY A 105 -13.97 4.40 -12.91
CA GLY A 105 -15.08 5.20 -12.34
C GLY A 105 -15.54 4.77 -10.95
N LYS A 106 -14.79 3.89 -10.26
CA LYS A 106 -15.07 3.40 -8.91
C LYS A 106 -13.88 3.66 -7.98
N THR A 107 -14.15 3.69 -6.69
CA THR A 107 -13.13 3.68 -5.63
C THR A 107 -12.78 2.24 -5.27
N ARG A 108 -11.49 1.93 -5.13
CA ARG A 108 -11.04 0.60 -4.69
C ARG A 108 -11.25 0.42 -3.17
N PRO A 109 -11.58 -0.79 -2.68
CA PRO A 109 -11.82 -1.04 -1.24
C PRO A 109 -10.63 -0.71 -0.33
N ASP A 110 -9.42 -0.72 -0.89
CA ASP A 110 -8.14 -0.44 -0.25
C ASP A 110 -7.73 1.05 -0.33
N MET A 111 -8.64 1.95 -0.72
CA MET A 111 -8.42 3.42 -0.73
C MET A 111 -9.38 4.17 0.17
N ALA A 112 -9.06 5.44 0.43
CA ALA A 112 -10.00 6.41 0.97
C ALA A 112 -11.13 6.74 -0.02
N ASP A 113 -12.22 7.30 0.51
CA ASP A 113 -13.45 7.54 -0.24
C ASP A 113 -13.27 8.48 -1.42
N ASN A 114 -14.07 8.28 -2.48
CA ASN A 114 -14.02 9.10 -3.71
C ASN A 114 -12.65 9.18 -4.42
N CYS A 115 -11.68 8.35 -4.04
CA CYS A 115 -10.45 8.14 -4.81
C CYS A 115 -10.72 7.24 -6.01
N GLN A 116 -11.34 7.82 -7.05
CA GLN A 116 -11.60 7.11 -8.31
C GLN A 116 -10.27 6.63 -8.92
N GLU A 117 -10.25 5.38 -9.38
CA GLU A 117 -9.05 4.78 -9.96
C GLU A 117 -8.57 5.59 -11.19
N LYS A 118 -7.31 6.01 -11.17
CA LYS A 118 -6.65 6.73 -12.26
C LYS A 118 -5.55 5.86 -12.88
N PHE A 119 -5.35 6.02 -14.18
CA PHE A 119 -4.27 5.37 -14.91
C PHE A 119 -3.71 6.35 -15.95
N ASP A 120 -3.10 7.42 -15.44
CA ASP A 120 -2.51 8.48 -16.25
C ASP A 120 -1.04 8.20 -16.58
N VAL A 121 -0.48 9.04 -17.46
CA VAL A 121 0.91 8.92 -17.91
C VAL A 121 1.90 9.04 -16.74
N ALA A 122 1.60 9.87 -15.74
CA ALA A 122 2.43 10.04 -14.57
C ALA A 122 2.51 8.74 -13.75
N PHE A 123 1.38 8.07 -13.55
CA PHE A 123 1.32 6.79 -12.85
C PHE A 123 2.00 5.66 -13.64
N VAL A 124 1.87 5.62 -14.97
CA VAL A 124 2.61 4.67 -15.81
C VAL A 124 4.11 4.90 -15.70
N LYS A 125 4.56 6.17 -15.79
CA LYS A 125 5.97 6.55 -15.61
C LYS A 125 6.46 6.14 -14.21
N TRP A 126 5.65 6.33 -13.17
CA TRP A 126 5.96 5.91 -11.81
C TRP A 126 6.20 4.41 -11.70
N ILE A 127 5.31 3.57 -12.25
CA ILE A 127 5.46 2.10 -12.22
C ILE A 127 6.73 1.64 -12.95
N LEU A 128 7.03 2.25 -14.10
CA LEU A 128 8.11 1.84 -14.98
C LEU A 128 9.48 2.37 -14.55
N LEU A 129 9.53 3.59 -14.00
CA LEU A 129 10.76 4.36 -13.78
C LEU A 129 10.83 4.95 -12.37
N ASP A 130 10.08 6.02 -12.08
CA ASP A 130 10.30 6.87 -10.90
C ASP A 130 10.13 6.10 -9.58
N GLY A 131 9.16 5.19 -9.47
CA GLY A 131 8.95 4.35 -8.28
C GLY A 131 9.95 3.21 -8.12
N ARG A 132 11.01 3.19 -8.94
CA ARG A 132 12.09 2.18 -8.94
C ARG A 132 13.48 2.79 -8.82
N SER A 133 13.61 4.12 -8.90
CA SER A 133 14.89 4.77 -8.61
C SER A 133 15.24 4.54 -7.14
N ARG A 134 16.51 4.22 -6.89
CA ARG A 134 17.08 4.31 -5.55
C ARG A 134 17.30 5.79 -5.28
N ASN A 135 16.54 6.35 -4.33
CA ASN A 135 16.93 7.63 -3.73
C ASN A 135 18.10 7.39 -2.79
#